data_AF-A0A7X4CYX7-F1
#
_entry.id   AF-A0A7X4CYX7-F1
#
_cell.length_a   1.000
_cell.length_b   1.000
_cell.length_c   1.000
_cell.angle_alpha   90.00
_cell.angle_beta   90.00
_cell.angle_gamma   90.00
#
_symmetry.space_group_name_H-M   'P 1'
#
loop_
_entity.id
_entity.type
_entity.pdbx_description
1 polymer ?
#
loop_
_entity_poly.entity_id
_entity_poly.type
_entity_poly.pdbx_seq_one_letter_code
_entity_poly.pdbx_strand_id
1 'polypeptide(L)' 'GVHQVVCKPDWDRHGRAAPFRRNDELLNLLPKGVLVFPGSGITENLADKARQLGIPVQRCAA' A
#
# COMPACT_ATOMS: atom_id res chain seq x y z
N GLY A 1 5.31 7.41 -21.65
CA GLY A 1 4.54 7.45 -20.39
C GLY A 1 4.73 6.14 -19.66
N VAL A 2 4.73 6.15 -18.33
CA VAL A 2 4.82 4.92 -17.53
C VAL A 2 3.39 4.44 -17.23
N HIS A 3 3.15 3.13 -17.36
CA HIS A 3 1.85 2.54 -17.03
C HIS A 3 1.64 2.58 -15.51
N GLN A 4 0.50 3.10 -15.06
CA GLN A 4 0.17 3.26 -13.64
C GLN A 4 -1.11 2.49 -13.33
N VAL A 5 -1.05 1.60 -12.33
CA VAL A 5 -2.22 0.93 -11.78
C VAL A 5 -2.63 1.66 -10.51
N VAL A 6 -3.81 2.28 -10.53
CA VAL A 6 -4.30 3.10 -9.42
C VAL A 6 -5.29 2.29 -8.59
N CYS A 7 -4.94 2.00 -7.34
CA CYS A 7 -5.91 1.52 -6.34
C CYS A 7 -6.50 2.74 -5.63
N LYS A 8 -7.79 3.02 -5.77
CA LYS A 8 -8.46 4.16 -5.11
C LYS A 8 -9.19 3.69 -3.85
N PRO A 9 -9.17 4.46 -2.75
CA PRO A 9 -9.97 4.13 -1.57
C PRO A 9 -11.46 4.27 -1.88
N ASP A 10 -12.22 3.20 -1.64
CA ASP A 10 -13.68 3.19 -1.71
C ASP A 10 -14.27 3.61 -0.35
N TRP A 11 -14.59 4.90 -0.25
CA TRP A 11 -15.12 5.50 0.98
C TRP A 11 -16.58 5.11 1.26
N ASP A 12 -17.38 4.89 0.22
CA ASP A 12 -18.79 4.54 0.36
C ASP A 12 -18.92 3.13 0.94
N ARG A 13 -18.05 2.21 0.52
CA ARG A 13 -18.05 0.82 0.98
C ARG A 13 -17.34 0.61 2.31
N HIS A 14 -16.24 1.33 2.55
CA HIS A 14 -15.34 1.03 3.67
C HIS A 14 -15.20 2.15 4.70
N GLY A 15 -15.79 3.32 4.46
CA GLY A 15 -15.76 4.47 5.36
C GLY A 15 -14.32 4.80 5.79
N ARG A 16 -14.10 4.95 7.10
CA ARG A 16 -12.78 5.29 7.68
C ARG A 16 -11.71 4.23 7.43
N ALA A 17 -12.08 3.00 7.09
CA ALA A 17 -11.14 1.92 6.78
C ALA A 17 -10.70 1.92 5.31
N ALA A 18 -11.30 2.76 4.45
CA ALA A 18 -11.01 2.79 3.01
C ALA A 18 -9.51 2.95 2.68
N PRO A 19 -8.72 3.82 3.37
CA PRO A 19 -7.29 3.94 3.08
C PRO A 19 -6.50 2.66 3.35
N PHE A 20 -6.85 1.94 4.42
CA PHE A 20 -6.19 0.69 4.80
C PHE A 20 -6.59 -0.46 3.87
N ARG A 21 -7.87 -0.55 3.49
CA ARG A 21 -8.37 -1.57 2.55
C ARG A 21 -7.77 -1.43 1.16
N ARG A 22 -7.60 -0.20 0.67
CA ARG A 22 -6.90 0.05 -0.59
C ARG A 22 -5.47 -0.48 -0.58
N ASN A 23 -4.77 -0.44 0.56
CA ASN A 23 -3.42 -1.01 0.67
C ASN A 23 -3.46 -2.55 0.56
N ASP A 24 -4.47 -3.21 1.12
CA ASP A 24 -4.69 -4.65 0.92
C ASP A 24 -4.88 -4.99 -0.55
N GLU A 25 -5.75 -4.24 -1.24
CA GLU A 25 -5.99 -4.42 -2.67
C GLU A 25 -4.71 -4.21 -3.50
N LEU A 26 -3.89 -3.22 -3.16
CA LEU A 26 -2.62 -2.99 -3.82
C LEU A 26 -1.65 -4.16 -3.64
N LEU A 27 -1.57 -4.73 -2.43
CA LEU A 27 -0.68 -5.87 -2.16
C LEU A 27 -1.22 -7.18 -2.76
N ASN A 28 -2.54 -7.31 -2.91
CA ASN A 28 -3.17 -8.44 -3.60
C ASN A 28 -2.84 -8.49 -5.10
N LEU A 29 -2.31 -7.40 -5.69
CA LEU A 29 -1.74 -7.43 -7.04
C LEU A 29 -0.37 -8.15 -7.10
N LEU A 30 0.12 -8.65 -5.97
CA LEU A 30 1.37 -9.40 -5.84
C LEU A 30 2.57 -8.63 -6.44
N PRO A 31 2.85 -7.40 -5.97
CA PRO A 31 4.01 -6.66 -6.44
C PRO A 31 5.30 -7.40 -6.07
N LYS A 32 6.31 -7.28 -6.94
CA LYS A 32 7.64 -7.86 -6.69
C LYS A 32 8.34 -7.25 -5.46
N GLY A 33 7.96 -6.04 -5.09
CA GLY A 33 8.49 -5.32 -3.94
C GLY A 33 7.76 -3.99 -3.75
N VAL A 34 7.91 -3.41 -2.56
CA VAL A 34 7.29 -2.13 -2.19
C VAL A 34 8.36 -1.13 -1.79
N LEU A 35 8.32 0.05 -2.43
CA LEU A 35 9.09 1.22 -2.00
C LEU A 35 8.21 2.07 -1.09
N VAL A 36 8.68 2.31 0.13
CA VAL A 36 7.95 3.06 1.16
C VAL A 36 8.72 4.31 1.51
N PHE A 37 8.11 5.46 1.30
CA PHE A 37 8.64 6.77 1.72
C PHE A 37 8.07 7.17 3.08
N PRO A 38 8.72 8.10 3.81
CA PRO A 38 8.23 8.54 5.11
C PRO A 38 6.82 9.14 4.97
N GLY A 39 5.93 8.81 5.90
CA GLY A 39 4.54 9.21 5.79
C GLY A 39 3.76 9.00 7.08
N SER A 40 2.44 8.82 6.95
CA SER A 40 1.54 8.60 8.09
C SER A 40 1.47 7.13 8.50
N GLY A 41 0.71 6.83 9.56
CA GLY A 41 0.41 5.45 9.96
C GLY A 41 -0.26 4.59 8.89
N ILE A 42 -0.88 5.19 7.86
CA ILE A 42 -1.42 4.45 6.70
C ILE A 42 -0.28 3.91 5.82
N THR A 43 0.79 4.70 5.67
CA THR A 43 1.99 4.30 4.93
C THR A 43 2.75 3.20 5.66
N GLU A 44 2.87 3.31 6.99
CA GLU A 44 3.46 2.26 7.81
C GLU A 44 2.64 0.96 7.74
N ASN A 45 1.30 1.06 7.76
CA ASN A 45 0.44 -0.10 7.59
C ASN A 45 0.69 -0.85 6.26
N LEU A 46 0.91 -0.13 5.16
CA LEU A 46 1.27 -0.75 3.88
C LEU A 46 2.59 -1.53 4.00
N ALA A 47 3.59 -0.93 4.64
CA ALA A 47 4.90 -1.55 4.82
C ALA A 47 4.81 -2.83 5.66
N ASP A 48 4.04 -2.80 6.74
CA ASP A 48 3.90 -3.94 7.66
C ASP A 48 3.13 -5.09 7.00
N LYS A 49 2.05 -4.79 6.29
CA LYS A 49 1.30 -5.80 5.54
C LYS A 49 2.13 -6.42 4.42
N ALA A 50 2.92 -5.64 3.70
CA ALA A 50 3.83 -6.16 2.68
C ALA A 50 4.85 -7.14 3.28
N ARG A 51 5.45 -6.80 4.43
CA ARG A 51 6.35 -7.70 5.17
C ARG A 51 5.66 -8.99 5.61
N GLN A 52 4.43 -8.90 6.11
CA GLN A 52 3.65 -10.07 6.53
C GLN A 52 3.37 -11.04 5.36
N LEU A 53 3.20 -10.51 4.15
CA LEU A 53 3.01 -11.29 2.93
C LEU A 53 4.33 -11.81 2.32
N GLY A 54 5.47 -11.54 2.95
CA GLY A 54 6.79 -11.92 2.42
C GLY A 54 7.24 -11.08 1.22
N ILE A 55 6.57 -9.95 0.95
CA ILE A 55 6.94 -9.03 -0.13
C ILE A 55 8.13 -8.18 0.34
N PRO A 56 9.23 -8.09 -0.43
CA PRO A 56 10.36 -7.24 -0.09
C PRO A 56 9.96 -5.77 0.04
N VAL A 57 10.35 -5.14 1.15
CA VAL A 57 10.07 -3.72 1.42
C VAL A 57 11.37 -2.94 1.51
N GLN A 58 11.51 -1.92 0.68
CA GLN A 58 12.59 -0.95 0.76
C GLN A 58 12.04 0.37 1.32
N ARG A 59 12.59 0.80 2.45
CA ARG A 59 12.32 2.14 2.99
C ARG A 59 13.26 3.14 2.30
N CYS A 60 12.70 4.24 1.83
CA CYS A 60 13.43 5.35 1.23
C CYS A 60 13.39 6.53 2.18
N ALA A 61 14.50 7.25 2.32
CA ALA A 61 14.51 8.60 2.87
C ALA A 61 14.21 9.59 1.73
N ALA A 62 13.51 10.68 2.05
CA ALA A 62 13.34 11.80 1.13
C ALA A 62 14.64 12.62 1.06
#